data_AF-A0A1Q9NPQ0-F1
#
_entry.id   AF-A0A1Q9NPQ0-F1
#
_cell.length_a   1.000
_cell.length_b   1.000
_cell.length_c   1.000
_cell.angle_alpha   90.00
_cell.angle_beta   90.00
_cell.angle_gamma   90.00
#
_symmetry.space_group_name_H-M   'P 1'
#
loop_
_entity.id
_entity.type
_entity.pdbx_description
1 polymer ?
#
loop_
_entity_poly.entity_id
_entity_poly.type
_entity_poly.pdbx_seq_one_letter_code
_entity_poly.pdbx_strand_id
1 'polypeptide(L)'
;MAVMRQMNDDLDQLFDYSLPKFFSPEEKSTFIDLIEKCKVALKYLNKDNHENFWDFFEMVITKEVSYRKIILDLNRKAEELAYIKERVSDTIIWKFGLYNHCRIILLQELSNFLTNEFEKALVYKKTSPYIAKNVIRRANDLGTYYLNKFNALNDLQKAEDDNIIEHCSYVIEDSIEIGRNSLKAITLI
;
A
#
# COMPACT_ATOMS: atom_id res chain seq x y z
N MET A 1 -3.39 11.24 14.07
CA MET A 1 -4.46 12.07 13.48
C MET A 1 -3.97 13.05 12.42
N ALA A 2 -2.79 13.67 12.55
CA ALA A 2 -2.25 14.57 11.52
C ALA A 2 -1.86 13.84 10.22
N VAL A 3 -1.24 12.66 10.30
CA VAL A 3 -0.81 11.85 9.13
C VAL A 3 -2.00 11.34 8.30
N MET A 4 -3.04 10.79 8.96
CA MET A 4 -4.28 10.38 8.28
C MET A 4 -5.02 11.55 7.60
N ARG A 5 -4.89 12.79 8.10
CA ARG A 5 -5.46 13.97 7.41
C ARG A 5 -4.64 14.30 6.17
N GLN A 6 -3.31 14.37 6.30
CA GLN A 6 -2.39 14.56 5.18
C GLN A 6 -2.63 13.53 4.05
N MET A 7 -2.80 12.24 4.38
CA MET A 7 -3.03 11.20 3.37
C MET A 7 -4.42 11.29 2.72
N ASN A 8 -5.44 11.75 3.46
CA ASN A 8 -6.73 12.06 2.85
C ASN A 8 -6.61 13.27 1.92
N ASP A 9 -5.86 14.30 2.33
CA ASP A 9 -5.59 15.48 1.52
C ASP A 9 -4.77 15.11 0.27
N ASP A 10 -3.82 14.17 0.35
CA ASP A 10 -3.06 13.66 -0.80
C ASP A 10 -3.96 12.86 -1.78
N LEU A 11 -4.89 12.06 -1.25
CA LEU A 11 -5.92 11.37 -2.05
C LEU A 11 -6.93 12.34 -2.68
N ASP A 12 -7.25 13.43 -1.99
CA ASP A 12 -8.15 14.48 -2.48
C ASP A 12 -7.43 15.40 -3.50
N GLN A 13 -6.12 15.66 -3.35
CA GLN A 13 -5.29 16.38 -4.33
C GLN A 13 -5.14 15.65 -5.66
N LEU A 14 -5.19 14.31 -5.64
CA LEU A 14 -5.29 13.48 -6.84
C LEU A 14 -6.51 13.86 -7.72
N PHE A 15 -7.54 14.46 -7.13
CA PHE A 15 -8.74 14.97 -7.81
C PHE A 15 -8.70 16.45 -8.18
N ASP A 16 -7.90 17.27 -7.50
CA ASP A 16 -7.76 18.69 -7.88
C ASP A 16 -7.16 18.84 -9.29
N TYR A 17 -6.48 17.80 -9.79
CA TYR A 17 -6.31 17.58 -11.22
C TYR A 17 -7.58 16.96 -11.79
N SER A 18 -8.53 17.82 -12.18
CA SER A 18 -9.79 17.44 -12.83
C SER A 18 -9.63 16.25 -13.77
N LEU A 19 -10.19 15.09 -13.38
CA LEU A 19 -10.17 13.86 -14.17
C LEU A 19 -10.39 14.18 -15.65
N PRO A 20 -9.60 13.59 -16.58
CA PRO A 20 -9.66 13.92 -17.98
C PRO A 20 -11.09 14.04 -18.52
N LYS A 21 -11.37 15.13 -19.25
CA LYS A 21 -12.71 15.44 -19.75
C LYS A 21 -13.29 14.34 -20.64
N PHE A 22 -12.45 13.53 -21.26
CA PHE A 22 -12.83 12.43 -22.13
C PHE A 22 -13.27 11.15 -21.40
N PHE A 23 -13.13 11.07 -20.07
CA PHE A 23 -13.70 9.96 -19.31
C PHE A 23 -15.22 10.05 -19.25
N SER A 24 -15.86 8.91 -19.48
CA SER A 24 -17.28 8.71 -19.26
C SER A 24 -17.64 8.88 -17.77
N PRO A 25 -18.90 9.20 -17.45
CA PRO A 25 -19.36 9.25 -16.06
C PRO A 25 -19.11 7.95 -15.28
N GLU A 26 -19.23 6.80 -15.95
CA GLU A 26 -19.00 5.47 -15.39
C GLU A 26 -17.52 5.25 -15.02
N GLU A 27 -16.59 5.65 -15.90
CA GLU A 27 -15.15 5.62 -15.61
C GLU A 27 -14.82 6.52 -14.42
N LYS A 28 -15.36 7.74 -14.40
CA LYS A 28 -15.17 8.68 -13.28
C LYS A 28 -15.69 8.11 -11.97
N SER A 29 -16.88 7.51 -11.97
CA SER A 29 -17.44 6.84 -10.79
C SER A 29 -16.55 5.70 -10.31
N THR A 30 -15.99 4.91 -11.22
CA THR A 30 -15.08 3.80 -10.86
C THR A 30 -13.82 4.32 -10.16
N PHE A 31 -13.25 5.45 -10.63
CA PHE A 31 -12.08 6.07 -10.00
C PHE A 31 -12.41 6.62 -8.61
N ILE A 32 -13.55 7.31 -8.46
CA ILE A 32 -14.04 7.81 -7.17
C ILE A 32 -14.25 6.64 -6.19
N ASP A 33 -14.92 5.58 -6.63
CA ASP A 33 -15.20 4.40 -5.80
C ASP A 33 -13.92 3.72 -5.32
N LEU A 34 -12.88 3.65 -6.15
CA LEU A 34 -11.60 3.08 -5.74
C LEU A 34 -10.94 3.92 -4.64
N ILE A 35 -11.00 5.24 -4.75
CA ILE A 35 -10.43 6.16 -3.75
C ILE A 35 -11.20 6.06 -2.43
N GLU A 36 -12.53 6.06 -2.48
CA GLU A 36 -13.35 5.90 -1.27
C GLU A 36 -13.10 4.54 -0.61
N LYS A 37 -12.96 3.46 -1.39
CA LYS A 37 -12.56 2.15 -0.85
C LYS A 37 -11.14 2.18 -0.26
N CYS A 38 -10.21 2.93 -0.84
CA CYS A 38 -8.87 3.12 -0.27
C CYS A 38 -8.93 3.85 1.08
N LYS A 39 -9.72 4.91 1.18
CA LYS A 39 -9.97 5.61 2.46
C LYS A 39 -10.62 4.70 3.50
N VAL A 40 -11.54 3.83 3.09
CA VAL A 40 -12.15 2.81 3.96
C VAL A 40 -11.11 1.79 4.40
N ALA A 41 -10.24 1.33 3.50
CA ALA A 41 -9.18 0.37 3.83
C ALA A 41 -8.22 0.92 4.91
N LEU A 42 -7.82 2.18 4.83
CA LEU A 42 -7.00 2.82 5.87
C LEU A 42 -7.66 2.78 7.27
N LYS A 43 -9.00 2.78 7.33
CA LYS A 43 -9.73 2.66 8.60
C LYS A 43 -9.73 1.23 9.15
N TYR A 44 -9.49 0.20 8.34
CA TYR A 44 -9.43 -1.18 8.81
C TYR A 44 -8.21 -1.43 9.71
N LEU A 45 -7.04 -0.88 9.39
CA LEU A 45 -5.85 -0.95 10.26
C LEU A 45 -6.13 -0.38 11.65
N ASN A 46 -6.77 0.79 11.71
CA ASN A 46 -7.13 1.45 12.96
C ASN A 46 -8.17 0.67 13.79
N LYS A 47 -8.95 -0.20 13.15
CA LYS A 47 -9.94 -1.07 13.79
C LYS A 47 -9.42 -2.48 14.04
N ASP A 48 -8.12 -2.72 13.86
CA ASP A 48 -7.48 -4.04 14.03
C ASP A 48 -8.06 -5.11 13.08
N ASN A 49 -8.60 -4.71 11.93
CA ASN A 49 -9.18 -5.60 10.94
C ASN A 49 -8.19 -5.85 9.80
N HIS A 50 -7.20 -6.69 10.07
CA HIS A 50 -6.08 -6.95 9.16
C HIS A 50 -6.47 -7.77 7.93
N GLU A 51 -7.51 -8.61 8.02
CA GLU A 51 -8.02 -9.39 6.89
C GLU A 51 -8.66 -8.48 5.84
N ASN A 52 -9.64 -7.66 6.22
CA ASN A 52 -10.30 -6.76 5.27
C ASN A 52 -9.34 -5.71 4.69
N PHE A 53 -8.36 -5.25 5.49
CA PHE A 53 -7.29 -4.40 4.97
C PHE A 53 -6.49 -5.14 3.88
N TRP A 54 -6.04 -6.35 4.18
CA TRP A 54 -5.24 -7.14 3.26
C TRP A 54 -6.02 -7.46 1.98
N ASP A 55 -7.28 -7.88 2.07
CA ASP A 55 -8.09 -8.24 0.90
C ASP A 55 -8.21 -7.08 -0.09
N PHE A 56 -8.37 -5.86 0.41
CA PHE A 56 -8.36 -4.67 -0.43
C PHE A 56 -6.97 -4.38 -0.99
N PHE A 57 -5.93 -4.49 -0.16
CA PHE A 57 -4.56 -4.17 -0.56
C PHE A 57 -4.03 -5.16 -1.62
N GLU A 58 -4.32 -6.45 -1.47
CA GLU A 58 -4.03 -7.50 -2.44
C GLU A 58 -4.70 -7.22 -3.79
N MET A 59 -5.96 -6.79 -3.77
CA MET A 59 -6.68 -6.38 -4.98
C MET A 59 -6.00 -5.18 -5.65
N VAL A 60 -5.58 -4.18 -4.88
CA VAL A 60 -4.85 -3.02 -5.39
C VAL A 60 -3.54 -3.44 -6.07
N ILE A 61 -2.73 -4.25 -5.41
CA ILE A 61 -1.44 -4.75 -5.91
C ILE A 61 -1.64 -5.57 -7.19
N THR A 62 -2.57 -6.52 -7.16
CA THR A 62 -2.85 -7.40 -8.31
C THR A 62 -3.29 -6.59 -9.53
N LYS A 63 -4.11 -5.55 -9.31
CA LYS A 63 -4.55 -4.65 -10.38
C LYS A 63 -3.42 -3.77 -10.88
N GLU A 64 -2.58 -3.21 -10.01
CA GLU A 64 -1.40 -2.45 -10.43
C GLU A 64 -0.49 -3.29 -11.32
N VAL A 65 -0.11 -4.49 -10.88
CA VAL A 65 0.72 -5.42 -11.65
C VAL A 65 0.09 -5.71 -13.01
N SER A 66 -1.22 -6.00 -13.04
CA SER A 66 -1.94 -6.26 -14.29
C SER A 66 -1.92 -5.06 -15.25
N TYR A 67 -2.15 -3.83 -14.76
CA TYR A 67 -2.12 -2.65 -15.63
C TYR A 67 -0.70 -2.28 -16.06
N ARG A 68 0.29 -2.49 -15.20
CA ARG A 68 1.70 -2.28 -15.54
C ARG A 68 2.11 -3.17 -16.70
N LYS A 69 1.76 -4.46 -16.66
CA LYS A 69 1.97 -5.40 -17.77
C LYS A 69 1.41 -4.83 -19.07
N ILE A 70 0.15 -4.40 -19.05
CA ILE A 70 -0.51 -3.84 -20.23
C ILE A 70 0.24 -2.61 -20.75
N ILE A 71 0.69 -1.72 -19.87
CA ILE A 71 1.47 -0.53 -20.26
C ILE A 71 2.82 -0.91 -20.87
N LEU A 72 3.55 -1.86 -20.28
CA LEU A 72 4.82 -2.35 -20.81
C LEU A 72 4.64 -3.01 -22.18
N ASP A 73 3.60 -3.83 -22.35
CA ASP A 73 3.26 -4.45 -23.63
C ASP A 73 2.84 -3.42 -24.69
N LEU A 74 2.07 -2.40 -24.30
CA LEU A 74 1.71 -1.28 -25.17
C LEU A 74 2.95 -0.52 -25.62
N ASN A 75 3.88 -0.21 -24.72
CA ASN A 75 5.14 0.47 -25.04
C ASN A 75 6.04 -0.36 -25.96
N ARG A 76 6.11 -1.68 -25.76
CA ARG A 76 6.88 -2.60 -26.63
C ARG A 76 6.30 -2.67 -28.05
N LYS A 77 4.96 -2.59 -28.17
CA LYS A 77 4.26 -2.64 -29.45
C LYS A 77 3.99 -1.25 -30.05
N ALA A 78 4.40 -0.17 -29.38
CA ALA A 78 4.17 1.20 -29.83
C ALA A 78 4.84 1.50 -31.17
N GLU A 79 5.94 0.81 -31.50
CA GLU A 79 6.57 0.88 -32.83
C GLU A 79 5.66 0.29 -33.95
N GLU A 80 4.76 -0.64 -33.64
CA GLU A 80 3.86 -1.30 -34.60
C GLU A 80 2.42 -0.74 -34.59
N LEU A 81 1.99 -0.10 -33.50
CA LEU A 81 0.57 0.18 -33.20
C LEU A 81 0.21 1.66 -33.03
N ALA A 82 0.93 2.59 -33.68
CA ALA A 82 0.67 4.04 -33.63
C ALA A 82 -0.80 4.47 -33.85
N TYR A 83 -1.66 3.57 -34.37
CA TYR A 83 -3.08 3.80 -34.63
C TYR A 83 -4.06 3.22 -33.57
N ILE A 84 -3.63 2.33 -32.66
CA ILE A 84 -4.53 1.79 -31.62
C ILE A 84 -4.65 2.79 -30.47
N LYS A 85 -5.46 3.83 -30.75
CA LYS A 85 -6.25 4.70 -29.86
C LYS A 85 -5.54 5.22 -28.60
N GLU A 86 -5.02 6.46 -28.72
CA GLU A 86 -4.66 7.35 -27.61
C GLU A 86 -5.61 7.24 -26.41
N ARG A 87 -6.94 7.22 -26.65
CA ARG A 87 -7.95 7.18 -25.57
C ARG A 87 -7.93 5.90 -24.72
N VAL A 88 -7.68 4.72 -25.30
CA VAL A 88 -7.65 3.45 -24.53
C VAL A 88 -6.36 3.38 -23.72
N SER A 89 -5.26 3.85 -24.31
CA SER A 89 -3.98 4.00 -23.63
C SER A 89 -4.10 4.92 -22.41
N ASP A 90 -4.74 6.08 -22.57
CA ASP A 90 -4.91 7.06 -21.49
C ASP A 90 -5.72 6.53 -20.31
N THR A 91 -6.86 5.87 -20.55
CA THR A 91 -7.65 5.26 -19.46
C THR A 91 -6.84 4.22 -18.68
N ILE A 92 -6.04 3.40 -19.38
CA ILE A 92 -5.21 2.37 -18.75
C ILE A 92 -4.08 3.00 -17.92
N ILE A 93 -3.42 4.03 -18.45
CA ILE A 93 -2.37 4.79 -17.75
C ILE A 93 -2.92 5.41 -16.46
N TRP A 94 -4.12 6.01 -16.51
CA TRP A 94 -4.76 6.57 -15.32
C TRP A 94 -5.14 5.51 -14.29
N LYS A 95 -5.66 4.35 -14.73
CA LYS A 95 -5.95 3.23 -13.83
C LYS A 95 -4.68 2.74 -13.15
N PHE A 96 -3.61 2.52 -13.91
CA PHE A 96 -2.31 2.18 -13.35
C PHE A 96 -1.84 3.20 -12.31
N GLY A 97 -1.85 4.49 -12.67
CA GLY A 97 -1.45 5.58 -11.79
C GLY A 97 -2.22 5.57 -10.47
N LEU A 98 -3.53 5.37 -10.52
CA LEU A 98 -4.36 5.35 -9.32
C LEU A 98 -4.10 4.11 -8.44
N TYR A 99 -3.99 2.92 -9.03
CA TYR A 99 -3.68 1.70 -8.26
C TYR A 99 -2.28 1.78 -7.64
N ASN A 100 -1.29 2.27 -8.38
CA ASN A 100 0.06 2.51 -7.85
C ASN A 100 0.04 3.49 -6.68
N HIS A 101 -0.70 4.59 -6.80
CA HIS A 101 -0.79 5.58 -5.73
C HIS A 101 -1.49 5.02 -4.48
N CYS A 102 -2.61 4.30 -4.66
CA CYS A 102 -3.27 3.59 -3.57
C CYS A 102 -2.33 2.60 -2.89
N ARG A 103 -1.53 1.83 -3.67
CA ARG A 103 -0.55 0.89 -3.11
C ARG A 103 0.45 1.62 -2.20
N ILE A 104 1.03 2.72 -2.68
CA ILE A 104 2.03 3.50 -1.92
C ILE A 104 1.43 3.97 -0.59
N ILE A 105 0.24 4.56 -0.62
CA ILE A 105 -0.45 5.06 0.57
C ILE A 105 -0.76 3.93 1.55
N LEU A 106 -1.32 2.82 1.08
CA LEU A 106 -1.65 1.67 1.94
C LEU A 106 -0.39 1.05 2.55
N LEU A 107 0.68 0.93 1.77
CA LEU A 107 1.97 0.42 2.25
C LEU A 107 2.56 1.33 3.32
N GLN A 108 2.49 2.64 3.11
CA GLN A 108 3.01 3.61 4.07
C GLN A 108 2.21 3.61 5.37
N GLU A 109 0.87 3.52 5.32
CA GLU A 109 0.07 3.43 6.53
C GLU A 109 0.30 2.10 7.27
N LEU A 110 0.48 1.00 6.54
CA LEU A 110 0.85 -0.28 7.15
C LEU A 110 2.22 -0.21 7.83
N SER A 111 3.21 0.38 7.16
CA SER A 111 4.55 0.64 7.72
C SER A 111 4.46 1.45 9.01
N ASN A 112 3.72 2.56 8.99
CA ASN A 112 3.46 3.40 10.15
C ASN A 112 2.74 2.65 11.27
N PHE A 113 1.76 1.81 10.93
CA PHE A 113 1.05 1.01 11.91
C PHE A 113 2.01 0.07 12.64
N LEU A 114 2.84 -0.66 11.90
CA LEU A 114 3.81 -1.61 12.46
C LEU A 114 4.84 -0.91 13.35
N THR A 115 5.44 0.20 12.90
CA THR A 115 6.39 0.97 13.72
C THR A 115 5.73 1.50 15.00
N ASN A 116 4.51 2.02 14.90
CA ASN A 116 3.76 2.53 16.05
C ASN A 116 3.45 1.45 17.10
N GLU A 117 3.24 0.18 16.71
CA GLU A 117 3.06 -0.90 17.68
C GLU A 117 4.32 -1.11 18.54
N PHE A 118 5.51 -1.00 17.95
CA PHE A 118 6.76 -1.04 18.71
C PHE A 118 6.93 0.19 19.62
N GLU A 119 6.57 1.39 19.14
CA GLU A 119 6.60 2.61 19.98
C GLU A 119 5.64 2.52 21.17
N LYS A 120 4.43 1.95 21.00
CA LYS A 120 3.52 1.68 22.12
C LYS A 120 4.15 0.75 23.15
N ALA A 121 4.85 -0.29 22.72
CA ALA A 121 5.55 -1.18 23.64
C ALA A 121 6.63 -0.45 24.45
N LEU A 122 7.28 0.55 23.86
CA LEU A 122 8.28 1.38 24.53
C LEU A 122 7.69 2.11 25.75
N VAL A 123 6.47 2.64 25.62
CA VAL A 123 5.76 3.33 26.71
C VAL A 123 5.53 2.39 27.90
N TYR A 124 5.18 1.12 27.63
CA TYR A 124 4.93 0.13 28.67
C TYR A 124 6.20 -0.52 29.23
N LYS A 125 7.36 -0.36 28.57
CA LYS A 125 8.59 -1.08 28.92
C LYS A 125 9.02 -0.88 30.38
N LYS A 126 8.84 0.33 30.92
CA LYS A 126 9.21 0.68 32.32
C LYS A 126 8.10 0.43 33.32
N THR A 127 6.83 0.56 32.91
CA THR A 127 5.67 0.53 33.82
C THR A 127 5.01 -0.83 33.91
N SER A 128 5.04 -1.61 32.83
CA SER A 128 4.49 -2.97 32.77
C SER A 128 5.22 -3.81 31.70
N PRO A 129 6.35 -4.44 32.08
CA PRO A 129 7.14 -5.27 31.15
C PRO A 129 6.35 -6.41 30.51
N TYR A 130 5.36 -6.96 31.23
CA TYR A 130 4.47 -7.99 30.71
C TYR A 130 3.61 -7.48 29.55
N ILE A 131 3.02 -6.29 29.68
CA ILE A 131 2.24 -5.66 28.61
C ILE A 131 3.15 -5.32 27.43
N ALA A 132 4.32 -4.74 27.68
CA ALA A 132 5.30 -4.43 26.64
C ALA A 132 5.68 -5.67 25.81
N LYS A 133 5.95 -6.80 26.48
CA LYS A 133 6.26 -8.08 25.81
C LYS A 133 5.11 -8.55 24.91
N ASN A 134 3.86 -8.40 25.36
CA ASN A 134 2.69 -8.79 24.56
C ASN A 134 2.49 -7.91 23.33
N VAL A 135 2.70 -6.59 23.46
CA VAL A 135 2.62 -5.65 22.32
C VAL A 135 3.72 -5.96 21.29
N ILE A 136 4.96 -6.21 21.75
CA ILE A 136 6.08 -6.60 20.88
C ILE A 136 5.76 -7.90 20.13
N ARG A 137 5.22 -8.90 20.83
CA ARG A 137 4.83 -10.17 20.20
C ARG A 137 3.80 -9.94 19.11
N ARG A 138 2.73 -9.19 19.40
CA ARG A 138 1.71 -8.83 18.41
C ARG A 138 2.30 -8.11 17.19
N ALA A 139 3.18 -7.14 17.39
CA ALA A 139 3.82 -6.42 16.29
C ALA A 139 4.63 -7.36 15.38
N ASN A 140 5.37 -8.31 15.98
CA ASN A 140 6.10 -9.32 15.22
C ASN A 140 5.16 -10.31 14.50
N ASP A 141 4.07 -10.73 15.16
CA ASP A 141 3.08 -11.63 14.57
C ASP A 141 2.39 -10.98 13.35
N LEU A 142 2.02 -9.70 13.46
CA LEU A 142 1.46 -8.92 12.35
C LEU A 142 2.48 -8.68 11.23
N GLY A 143 3.73 -8.34 11.57
CA GLY A 143 4.79 -8.22 10.59
C GLY A 143 4.99 -9.52 9.80
N THR A 144 5.06 -10.66 10.50
CA THR A 144 5.17 -11.99 9.88
C THR A 144 3.96 -12.33 9.02
N TYR A 145 2.75 -12.00 9.50
CA TYR A 145 1.52 -12.16 8.73
C TYR A 145 1.59 -11.43 7.38
N TYR A 146 1.96 -10.14 7.37
CA TYR A 146 2.05 -9.37 6.13
C TYR A 146 3.19 -9.84 5.22
N LEU A 147 4.36 -10.21 5.76
CA LEU A 147 5.44 -10.78 4.95
C LEU A 147 5.02 -12.08 4.26
N ASN A 148 4.33 -12.97 4.97
CA ASN A 148 3.80 -14.20 4.38
C ASN A 148 2.79 -13.90 3.27
N LYS A 149 1.91 -12.92 3.49
CA LYS A 149 0.92 -12.47 2.52
C LYS A 149 1.55 -11.89 1.25
N PHE A 150 2.57 -11.04 1.37
CA PHE A 150 3.32 -10.54 0.22
C PHE A 150 4.09 -11.66 -0.49
N ASN A 151 4.79 -12.52 0.25
CA ASN A 151 5.54 -13.62 -0.35
C ASN A 151 4.67 -14.59 -1.15
N ALA A 152 3.40 -14.79 -0.75
CA ALA A 152 2.43 -15.57 -1.52
C ALA A 152 2.09 -14.95 -2.90
N LEU A 153 2.35 -13.65 -3.09
CA LEU A 153 2.17 -12.93 -4.35
C LEU A 153 3.44 -12.90 -5.22
N ASN A 154 4.59 -13.42 -4.76
CA ASN A 154 5.86 -13.36 -5.52
C ASN A 154 5.77 -14.06 -6.89
N ASP A 155 4.90 -15.06 -7.03
CA ASP A 155 4.69 -15.71 -8.33
C ASP A 155 4.04 -14.77 -9.36
N LEU A 156 3.37 -13.69 -8.94
CA LEU A 156 2.90 -12.63 -9.84
C LEU A 156 4.06 -11.84 -10.46
N GLN A 157 5.22 -11.75 -9.80
CA GLN A 157 6.39 -11.01 -10.30
C GLN A 157 7.29 -11.80 -11.26
N LYS A 158 7.45 -13.11 -11.02
CA LYS A 158 8.41 -13.95 -11.77
C LYS A 158 8.17 -13.95 -13.28
N ALA A 159 6.97 -13.58 -13.72
CA ALA A 159 6.65 -13.48 -15.13
C ALA A 159 7.23 -12.23 -15.82
N GLU A 160 7.72 -11.22 -15.08
CA GLU A 160 7.89 -9.87 -15.63
C GLU A 160 9.18 -9.12 -15.22
N ASP A 161 10.10 -9.73 -14.46
CA ASP A 161 11.34 -9.09 -13.99
C ASP A 161 11.10 -7.75 -13.26
N ASP A 162 10.00 -7.68 -12.51
CA ASP A 162 9.59 -6.52 -11.71
C ASP A 162 9.72 -6.80 -10.21
N ASN A 163 10.07 -5.79 -9.41
CA ASN A 163 10.41 -5.90 -8.00
C ASN A 163 9.34 -5.30 -7.04
N ILE A 164 8.11 -5.04 -7.51
CA ILE A 164 7.01 -4.50 -6.67
C ILE A 164 6.75 -5.26 -5.36
N ILE A 165 6.53 -6.58 -5.41
CA ILE A 165 6.16 -7.37 -4.22
C ILE A 165 7.36 -7.51 -3.27
N GLU A 166 8.55 -7.65 -3.84
CA GLU A 166 9.82 -7.60 -3.10
C GLU A 166 9.99 -6.25 -2.39
N HIS A 167 9.76 -5.14 -3.08
CA HIS A 167 9.80 -3.80 -2.50
C HIS A 167 8.76 -3.63 -1.37
N CYS A 168 7.54 -4.14 -1.56
CA CYS A 168 6.55 -4.15 -0.50
C CYS A 168 7.02 -4.95 0.73
N SER A 169 7.59 -6.13 0.51
CA SER A 169 8.13 -6.98 1.59
C SER A 169 9.27 -6.28 2.30
N TYR A 170 10.21 -5.70 1.55
CA TYR A 170 11.34 -4.94 2.07
C TYR A 170 10.88 -3.78 2.98
N VAL A 171 9.87 -3.02 2.56
CA VAL A 171 9.33 -1.93 3.40
C VAL A 171 8.80 -2.46 4.72
N ILE A 172 8.13 -3.61 4.74
CA ILE A 172 7.62 -4.22 5.98
C ILE A 172 8.77 -4.71 6.87
N GLU A 173 9.81 -5.32 6.29
CA GLU A 173 11.00 -5.73 7.03
C GLU A 173 11.70 -4.53 7.68
N ASP A 174 11.90 -3.45 6.93
CA ASP A 174 12.47 -2.19 7.42
C ASP A 174 11.62 -1.59 8.54
N SER A 175 10.29 -1.56 8.41
CA SER A 175 9.39 -1.08 9.48
C SER A 175 9.57 -1.87 10.78
N ILE A 176 9.66 -3.19 10.68
CA ILE A 176 9.88 -4.07 11.84
C ILE A 176 11.26 -3.82 12.44
N GLU A 177 12.30 -3.67 11.61
CA GLU A 177 13.65 -3.40 12.08
C GLU A 177 13.76 -2.05 12.78
N ILE A 178 13.23 -0.98 12.17
CA ILE A 178 13.15 0.37 12.76
C ILE A 178 12.45 0.31 14.12
N GLY A 179 11.30 -0.36 14.19
CA GLY A 179 10.56 -0.54 15.43
C GLY A 179 11.34 -1.34 16.50
N ARG A 180 12.05 -2.40 16.11
CA ARG A 180 12.92 -3.14 17.04
C ARG A 180 14.10 -2.31 17.52
N ASN A 181 14.68 -1.48 16.66
CA ASN A 181 15.81 -0.64 17.01
C ASN A 181 15.42 0.49 17.99
N SER A 182 14.20 1.04 17.87
CA SER A 182 13.68 2.02 18.84
C SER A 182 13.56 1.43 20.26
N LEU A 183 13.23 0.15 20.38
CA LEU A 183 13.19 -0.55 21.67
C LEU A 183 14.57 -0.77 22.31
N LYS A 184 15.62 -0.93 21.49
CA LYS A 184 17.00 -1.16 21.97
C LYS A 184 17.65 0.10 22.50
N ALA A 185 17.42 1.24 21.85
CA ALA A 185 18.06 2.53 22.17
C ALA A 185 17.86 2.99 23.63
N ILE A 186 16.79 2.55 24.30
CA ILE A 186 16.50 2.91 25.71
C ILE A 186 17.20 2.00 26.73
N THR A 187 17.90 0.95 26.31
CA THR A 187 18.61 0.04 27.24
C THR A 187 19.95 0.63 27.73
N LEU A 188 20.32 1.85 27.30
CA LEU A 188 21.59 2.53 27.58
C LEU A 188 21.51 3.63 28.66
N ILE A 189 20.44 3.68 29.47
CA ILE A 189 20.29 4.61 30.62
C ILE A 189 19.84 3.81 31.84
#